data_AF-A0A9E2R0U3-F1
#
_entry.id   AF-A0A9E2R0U3-F1
#
_cell.length_a   1.000
_cell.length_b   1.000
_cell.length_c   1.000
_cell.angle_alpha   90.00
_cell.angle_beta   90.00
_cell.angle_gamma   90.00
#
_symmetry.space_group_name_H-M   'P 1'
#
loop_
_entity.id
_entity.type
_entity.pdbx_description
1 polymer ?
#
loop_
_entity_poly.entity_id
_entity_poly.type
_entity_poly.pdbx_seq_one_letter_code
_entity_poly.pdbx_strand_id
1 'polypeptide(L)'
;MFPIRNVDQLQAEDIEYLGTKRKFWFTLEGRRYLFKAEERGTGEDWAEKVVCKLARLLGMPHVEYDLAHEFEGQTPIQPGVICPSFAPRPLALVLGNQLLLRRDPAEADRKYGIREYTVDAVAEVVAGLNPPMPEWMHATPPG
;
A
#
# COMPACT_ATOMS: atom_id res chain seq x y z
N MET A 1 14.80 -7.10 -17.40
CA MET A 1 14.61 -5.64 -17.26
C MET A 1 13.18 -5.40 -16.81
N PHE A 2 12.94 -4.53 -15.82
CA PHE A 2 11.57 -4.21 -15.39
C PHE A 2 11.03 -3.04 -16.23
N PRO A 3 9.81 -3.14 -16.79
CA PRO A 3 9.22 -2.03 -17.53
C PRO A 3 8.92 -0.86 -16.59
N ILE A 4 9.11 0.36 -17.09
CA ILE A 4 8.72 1.60 -16.41
C ILE A 4 7.48 2.14 -17.11
N ARG A 5 6.41 2.38 -16.34
CA ARG A 5 5.15 2.90 -16.86
C ARG A 5 5.10 4.41 -16.75
N ASN A 6 4.67 5.08 -17.82
CA ASN A 6 4.40 6.51 -17.78
C ASN A 6 3.04 6.75 -17.13
N VAL A 7 2.99 7.68 -16.18
CA VAL A 7 1.76 8.10 -15.49
C VAL A 7 1.60 9.59 -15.72
N ASP A 8 0.51 10.00 -16.36
CA ASP A 8 0.22 11.42 -16.56
C ASP A 8 -0.48 11.98 -15.32
N GLN A 9 0.13 12.98 -14.69
CA GLN A 9 -0.40 13.66 -13.51
C GLN A 9 -1.79 14.28 -13.78
N LEU A 10 -2.07 14.64 -15.04
CA LEU A 10 -3.38 15.16 -15.44
C LEU A 10 -4.51 14.11 -15.31
N GLN A 11 -4.17 12.83 -15.13
CA GLN A 11 -5.13 11.75 -14.86
C GLN A 11 -5.39 11.53 -13.35
N ALA A 12 -4.79 12.34 -12.47
CA ALA A 12 -5.03 12.23 -11.04
C ALA A 12 -6.50 12.52 -10.69
N GLU A 13 -7.12 11.59 -9.99
CA GLU A 13 -8.52 11.67 -9.55
C GLU A 13 -8.65 12.16 -8.10
N ASP A 14 -7.69 11.76 -7.25
CA ASP A 14 -7.76 11.99 -5.81
C ASP A 14 -6.36 11.92 -5.18
N ILE A 15 -6.14 12.66 -4.11
CA ILE A 15 -4.86 12.66 -3.37
C ILE A 15 -4.94 11.65 -2.22
N GLU A 16 -3.93 10.79 -2.10
CA GLU A 16 -3.85 9.82 -1.00
C GLU A 16 -2.98 10.37 0.13
N TYR A 17 -3.63 10.86 1.18
CA TYR A 17 -2.99 11.54 2.31
C TYR A 17 -2.33 10.60 3.33
N LEU A 18 -2.59 9.29 3.29
CA LEU A 18 -2.01 8.38 4.29
C LEU A 18 -0.48 8.30 4.17
N GLY A 19 0.27 8.39 5.26
CA GLY A 19 1.74 8.33 5.22
C GLY A 19 2.39 9.68 4.88
N THR A 20 3.67 9.66 4.49
CA THR A 20 4.47 10.90 4.37
C THR A 20 4.86 11.27 2.95
N LYS A 21 4.68 10.36 1.98
CA LYS A 21 5.06 10.58 0.57
C LYS A 21 3.87 11.10 -0.20
N ARG A 22 4.11 11.90 -1.24
CA ARG A 22 3.07 12.27 -2.18
C ARG A 22 2.57 11.05 -2.95
N LYS A 23 1.25 10.93 -3.03
CA LYS A 23 0.56 9.84 -3.70
C LYS A 23 -0.76 10.34 -4.27
N PHE A 24 -1.17 9.78 -5.39
CA PHE A 24 -2.48 10.07 -5.98
C PHE A 24 -3.07 8.83 -6.64
N TRP A 25 -4.39 8.79 -6.64
CA TRP A 25 -5.17 7.76 -7.31
C TRP A 25 -5.47 8.18 -8.75
N PHE A 26 -5.47 7.23 -9.67
CA PHE A 26 -5.88 7.40 -11.06
C PHE A 26 -6.48 6.11 -11.61
N THR A 27 -7.26 6.17 -12.68
CA THR A 27 -7.83 4.99 -13.34
C THR A 27 -7.16 4.74 -14.69
N LEU A 28 -6.71 3.50 -14.89
CA LEU A 28 -6.16 3.02 -16.15
C LEU A 28 -6.91 1.74 -16.54
N GLU A 29 -7.47 1.71 -17.76
CA GLU A 29 -8.20 0.55 -18.29
C GLU A 29 -9.31 0.04 -17.36
N GLY A 30 -10.04 0.96 -16.73
CA GLY A 30 -11.15 0.65 -15.82
C GLY A 30 -10.72 0.13 -14.44
N ARG A 31 -9.41 0.09 -14.13
CA ARG A 31 -8.87 -0.28 -12.83
C ARG A 31 -8.22 0.91 -12.15
N ARG A 32 -8.51 1.09 -10.86
CA ARG A 32 -7.92 2.16 -10.04
C ARG A 32 -6.52 1.77 -9.57
N TYR A 33 -5.57 2.67 -9.71
CA TYR A 33 -4.17 2.54 -9.29
C TYR A 33 -3.78 3.70 -8.38
N LEU A 34 -2.82 3.44 -7.49
CA LEU A 34 -2.15 4.41 -6.66
C LEU A 34 -0.75 4.64 -7.21
N PHE A 35 -0.44 5.86 -7.62
CA PHE A 35 0.95 6.27 -7.83
C PHE A 35 1.57 6.68 -6.49
N LYS A 36 2.79 6.21 -6.25
CA LYS A 36 3.62 6.62 -5.12
C LYS A 36 4.93 7.19 -5.62
N ALA A 37 5.15 8.46 -5.31
CA ALA A 37 6.31 9.18 -5.79
C ALA A 37 7.58 8.79 -5.02
N GLU A 38 8.70 8.72 -5.73
CA GLU A 38 10.03 8.71 -5.13
C GLU A 38 10.52 10.17 -5.12
N GLU A 39 10.66 10.74 -3.92
CA GLU A 39 11.02 12.16 -3.71
C GLU A 39 12.39 12.32 -3.02
N ARG A 40 13.00 11.21 -2.59
CA ARG A 40 14.11 11.22 -1.64
C ARG A 40 15.43 10.74 -2.24
N GLY A 41 15.42 10.18 -3.45
CA GLY A 41 16.59 9.61 -4.10
C GLY A 41 17.18 8.41 -3.33
N THR A 42 16.38 7.71 -2.53
CA THR A 42 16.81 6.57 -1.72
C THR A 42 16.61 5.23 -2.43
N GLY A 43 15.93 5.22 -3.58
CA GLY A 43 15.64 3.99 -4.32
C GLY A 43 14.50 3.16 -3.71
N GLU A 44 13.60 3.80 -2.96
CA GLU A 44 12.45 3.13 -2.34
C GLU A 44 11.49 2.53 -3.38
N ASP A 45 11.40 3.09 -4.58
CA ASP A 45 10.66 2.55 -5.72
C ASP A 45 11.20 1.18 -6.17
N TRP A 46 12.52 1.06 -6.28
CA TRP A 46 13.19 -0.21 -6.55
C TRP A 46 13.03 -1.20 -5.42
N ALA A 47 13.13 -0.74 -4.17
CA ALA A 47 12.90 -1.57 -3.00
C ALA A 47 11.46 -2.15 -2.99
N GLU A 48 10.44 -1.33 -3.26
CA GLU A 48 9.05 -1.80 -3.38
C GLU A 48 8.92 -2.85 -4.49
N LYS A 49 9.51 -2.63 -5.68
CA LYS A 49 9.47 -3.60 -6.77
C LYS A 49 10.15 -4.92 -6.42
N VAL A 50 11.33 -4.87 -5.81
CA VAL A 50 12.12 -6.06 -5.44
C VAL A 50 11.41 -6.86 -4.35
N VAL A 51 10.93 -6.21 -3.29
CA VAL A 51 10.20 -6.87 -2.20
C VAL A 51 8.88 -7.46 -2.71
N CYS A 52 8.20 -6.80 -3.64
CA CYS A 52 7.03 -7.37 -4.33
C CYS A 52 7.38 -8.67 -5.08
N LYS A 53 8.56 -8.76 -5.73
CA LYS A 53 8.99 -10.00 -6.38
C LYS A 53 9.36 -11.08 -5.37
N LEU A 54 10.01 -10.71 -4.27
CA LEU A 54 10.34 -11.64 -3.18
C LEU A 54 9.07 -12.19 -2.51
N ALA A 55 8.10 -11.34 -2.18
CA ALA A 55 6.84 -11.74 -1.57
C ALA A 55 6.11 -12.80 -2.41
N ARG A 56 6.12 -12.67 -3.74
CA ARG A 56 5.56 -13.68 -4.64
C ARG A 56 6.29 -15.01 -4.58
N LEU A 57 7.63 -14.99 -4.54
CA LEU A 57 8.43 -16.21 -4.42
C LEU A 57 8.18 -16.93 -3.09
N LEU A 58 7.87 -16.17 -2.04
CA LEU A 58 7.49 -16.70 -0.74
C LEU A 58 6.01 -17.10 -0.63
N GLY A 59 5.20 -16.91 -1.68
CA GLY A 59 3.76 -17.16 -1.66
C GLY A 59 2.97 -16.21 -0.76
N MET A 60 3.55 -15.09 -0.30
CA MET A 60 2.86 -14.15 0.57
C MET A 60 1.80 -13.37 -0.20
N PRO A 61 0.60 -13.16 0.36
CA PRO A 61 -0.35 -12.20 -0.18
C PRO A 61 0.28 -10.81 -0.24
N HIS A 62 0.29 -10.21 -1.43
CA HIS A 62 0.88 -8.89 -1.65
C HIS A 62 0.22 -8.22 -2.86
N VAL A 63 0.41 -6.91 -2.95
CA VAL A 63 0.00 -6.11 -4.11
C VAL A 63 1.14 -6.11 -5.14
N GLU A 64 0.81 -6.20 -6.42
CA GLU A 64 1.80 -6.01 -7.48
C GLU A 64 2.19 -4.54 -7.61
N TYR A 65 3.49 -4.28 -7.54
CA TYR A 65 4.09 -2.98 -7.83
C TYR A 65 4.77 -3.01 -9.19
N ASP A 66 4.57 -1.96 -9.97
CA ASP A 66 5.34 -1.68 -11.18
C ASP A 66 6.10 -0.36 -11.04
N LEU A 67 7.29 -0.30 -11.63
CA LEU A 67 8.05 0.94 -11.71
C LEU A 67 7.28 1.92 -12.60
N ALA A 68 7.33 3.19 -12.23
CA ALA A 68 6.64 4.24 -12.94
C ALA A 68 7.46 5.52 -12.99
N HIS A 69 7.11 6.39 -13.92
CA HIS A 69 7.61 7.74 -14.01
C HIS A 69 6.42 8.67 -14.28
N GLU A 70 6.30 9.70 -13.46
CA GLU A 70 5.23 10.69 -13.55
C GLU A 70 5.60 11.77 -14.57
N PHE A 71 4.62 12.17 -15.38
CA PHE A 71 4.74 13.22 -16.38
C PHE A 71 3.61 14.24 -16.21
N GLU A 72 3.85 15.47 -16.63
CA GLU A 72 2.79 16.41 -17.01
C GLU A 72 2.85 16.57 -18.53
N GLY A 73 1.92 15.92 -19.23
CA GLY A 73 1.97 15.80 -20.69
C GLY A 73 3.22 15.08 -21.18
N GLN A 74 4.18 15.80 -21.75
CA GLN A 74 5.46 15.25 -22.23
C GLN A 74 6.65 15.57 -21.30
N THR A 75 6.41 16.33 -20.23
CA THR A 75 7.47 16.77 -19.31
C THR A 75 7.63 15.74 -18.19
N PRO A 76 8.80 15.10 -18.02
CA PRO A 76 9.04 14.20 -16.90
C PRO A 76 9.11 14.98 -15.59
N ILE A 77 8.52 14.43 -14.53
CA ILE A 77 8.50 15.01 -13.19
C ILE A 77 9.42 14.20 -12.28
N GLN A 78 9.05 12.95 -11.98
CA GLN A 78 9.81 12.11 -11.05
C GLN A 78 9.49 10.63 -11.18
N PRO A 79 10.42 9.74 -10.75
CA PRO A 79 10.16 8.32 -10.67
C PRO A 79 9.22 7.96 -9.50
N GLY A 80 8.75 6.72 -9.51
CA GLY A 80 7.93 6.15 -8.46
C GLY A 80 7.50 4.72 -8.76
N VAL A 81 6.45 4.29 -8.08
CA VAL A 81 5.77 3.01 -8.36
C VAL A 81 4.28 3.21 -8.49
N ILE A 82 3.63 2.32 -9.22
CA ILE A 82 2.17 2.17 -9.20
C ILE A 82 1.77 0.83 -8.64
N CYS A 83 0.63 0.79 -7.97
CA CYS A 83 -0.01 -0.45 -7.56
C CYS A 83 -1.53 -0.35 -7.71
N PRO A 84 -2.22 -1.44 -8.12
CA PRO A 84 -3.67 -1.42 -8.21
C PRO A 84 -4.29 -1.33 -6.82
N SER A 85 -5.49 -0.74 -6.75
CA SER A 85 -6.32 -0.86 -5.55
C SER A 85 -6.65 -2.34 -5.29
N PHE A 86 -6.54 -2.73 -4.03
CA PHE A 86 -6.90 -4.04 -3.49
C PHE A 86 -8.07 -3.95 -2.49
N ALA A 87 -8.62 -2.75 -2.30
CA ALA A 87 -9.85 -2.49 -1.55
C ALA A 87 -10.89 -1.90 -2.51
N PRO A 88 -11.50 -2.72 -3.39
CA PRO A 88 -12.53 -2.24 -4.30
C PRO A 88 -13.77 -1.82 -3.51
N ARG A 89 -14.47 -0.79 -3.99
CA ARG A 89 -15.74 -0.38 -3.37
C ARG A 89 -16.74 -1.54 -3.39
N PRO A 90 -17.58 -1.70 -2.35
CA PRO A 90 -17.75 -0.81 -1.19
C PRO A 90 -16.79 -1.09 -0.02
N LEU A 91 -15.77 -1.94 -0.19
CA LEU A 91 -14.82 -2.27 0.87
C LEU A 91 -13.92 -1.07 1.20
N ALA A 92 -13.50 -0.99 2.46
CA ALA A 92 -12.57 0.00 2.96
C ALA A 92 -11.38 -0.68 3.62
N LEU A 93 -10.19 -0.07 3.49
CA LEU A 93 -9.00 -0.51 4.19
C LEU A 93 -9.00 0.08 5.61
N VAL A 94 -9.06 -0.79 6.61
CA VAL A 94 -8.81 -0.42 8.02
C VAL A 94 -7.38 -0.82 8.36
N LEU A 95 -6.59 0.14 8.85
CA LEU A 95 -5.19 -0.10 9.18
C LEU A 95 -5.04 -0.79 10.54
N GLY A 96 -4.01 -1.61 10.69
CA GLY A 96 -3.77 -2.35 11.94
C GLY A 96 -3.59 -1.44 13.16
N ASN A 97 -2.92 -0.30 13.02
CA ASN A 97 -2.79 0.68 14.10
C ASN A 97 -4.13 1.27 14.54
N GLN A 98 -5.09 1.45 13.63
CA GLN A 98 -6.44 1.91 13.99
C GLN A 98 -7.18 0.88 14.85
N LEU A 99 -6.90 -0.42 14.66
CA LEU A 99 -7.46 -1.47 15.50
C LEU A 99 -6.84 -1.46 16.90
N LEU A 100 -5.55 -1.14 17.01
CA LEU A 100 -4.84 -1.02 18.28
C LEU A 100 -5.29 0.19 19.11
N LEU A 101 -5.78 1.27 18.49
CA LEU A 101 -6.32 2.44 19.21
C LEU A 101 -7.49 2.11 20.15
N ARG A 102 -8.24 1.02 19.89
CA ARG A 102 -9.29 0.57 20.82
C ARG A 102 -8.74 0.15 22.18
N ARG A 103 -7.49 -0.34 22.19
CA ARG A 103 -6.79 -0.77 23.41
C ARG A 103 -6.15 0.41 24.13
N ASP A 104 -5.61 1.36 23.37
CA ASP A 104 -4.89 2.51 23.92
C ASP A 104 -5.27 3.82 23.23
N PRO A 105 -6.40 4.43 23.62
CA PRO A 105 -6.86 5.69 23.04
C PRO A 105 -5.94 6.88 23.36
N ALA A 106 -5.12 6.79 24.41
CA ALA A 106 -4.22 7.86 24.83
C ALA A 106 -3.08 8.09 23.82
N GLU A 107 -2.81 7.10 22.98
CA GLU A 107 -1.74 7.13 21.96
C GLU A 107 -2.23 7.65 20.59
N ALA A 108 -3.47 8.14 20.48
CA ALA A 108 -4.06 8.60 19.22
C ALA A 108 -3.27 9.72 18.52
N ASP A 109 -2.59 10.58 19.28
CA ASP A 109 -1.82 11.71 18.75
C ASP A 109 -0.36 11.35 18.43
N ARG A 110 0.11 10.16 18.82
CA ARG A 110 1.50 9.73 18.59
C ARG A 110 1.62 8.95 17.30
N LYS A 111 2.46 9.43 16.38
CA LYS A 111 2.69 8.78 15.06
C LYS A 111 3.75 7.69 15.08
N TYR A 112 4.72 7.74 16.00
CA TYR A 112 5.88 6.84 16.05
C TYR A 112 6.28 6.51 17.48
N GLY A 113 6.96 5.36 17.65
CA GLY A 113 7.56 4.97 18.93
C GLY A 113 6.57 4.61 20.04
N ILE A 114 5.38 4.12 19.65
CA ILE A 114 4.38 3.58 20.59
C ILE A 114 4.90 2.24 21.10
N ARG A 115 5.19 2.14 22.39
CA ARG A 115 5.81 0.95 23.01
C ARG A 115 4.80 -0.16 23.24
N GLU A 116 3.54 0.22 23.29
CA GLU A 116 2.37 -0.59 23.57
C GLU A 116 1.95 -1.41 22.34
N TYR A 117 2.50 -1.10 21.16
CA TYR A 117 2.30 -1.84 19.91
C TYR A 117 3.20 -3.08 19.86
N THR A 118 3.03 -3.97 20.83
CA THR A 118 3.76 -5.23 20.94
C THR A 118 3.14 -6.32 20.05
N VAL A 119 3.92 -7.38 19.78
CA VAL A 119 3.42 -8.57 19.06
C VAL A 119 2.21 -9.18 19.79
N ASP A 120 2.26 -9.26 21.13
CA ASP A 120 1.16 -9.77 21.94
C ASP A 120 -0.11 -8.91 21.80
N ALA A 121 0.05 -7.58 21.80
CA ALA A 121 -1.07 -6.67 21.62
C ALA A 121 -1.72 -6.83 20.23
N VAL A 122 -0.91 -7.00 19.18
CA VAL A 122 -1.40 -7.29 17.83
C VAL A 122 -2.11 -8.65 17.78
N ALA A 123 -1.51 -9.69 18.38
CA ALA A 123 -2.09 -11.03 18.39
C ALA A 123 -3.45 -11.07 19.09
N GLU A 124 -3.59 -10.37 20.22
CA GLU A 124 -4.86 -10.27 20.95
C GLU A 124 -5.95 -9.58 20.12
N VAL A 125 -5.61 -8.47 19.44
CA VAL A 125 -6.55 -7.77 18.56
C VAL A 125 -6.97 -8.64 17.38
N VAL A 126 -6.02 -9.32 16.73
CA VAL A 126 -6.29 -10.21 15.59
C VAL A 126 -7.14 -11.41 16.00
N ALA A 127 -6.91 -11.99 17.18
CA ALA A 127 -7.68 -13.12 17.69
C ALA A 127 -9.17 -12.80 17.91
N GLY A 128 -9.50 -11.51 18.12
CA GLY A 128 -10.88 -11.04 18.23
C GLY A 128 -11.56 -10.78 16.88
N LEU A 129 -10.86 -10.90 15.75
CA LEU A 129 -11.43 -10.69 14.42
C LEU A 129 -11.92 -12.01 13.82
N ASN A 130 -12.99 -11.93 13.04
CA ASN A 130 -13.39 -13.05 12.20
C ASN A 130 -12.33 -13.26 11.10
N PRO A 131 -12.01 -14.52 10.76
CA PRO A 131 -11.14 -14.78 9.62
C PRO A 131 -11.76 -14.25 8.32
N PRO A 132 -10.95 -13.98 7.28
CA PRO A 132 -11.45 -13.64 5.97
C PRO A 132 -12.44 -14.70 5.45
N MET A 133 -13.40 -14.30 4.63
CA MET A 133 -14.30 -15.27 4.00
C MET A 133 -13.49 -16.29 3.18
N PRO A 134 -13.93 -17.57 3.08
CA PRO A 134 -13.18 -18.61 2.35
C PRO A 134 -12.81 -18.23 0.91
N GLU A 135 -13.69 -17.48 0.24
CA GLU A 135 -13.46 -16.90 -1.08
C GLU A 135 -12.17 -16.07 -1.19
N TRP A 136 -11.73 -15.44 -0.10
CA TRP A 136 -10.50 -14.63 -0.07
C TRP A 136 -9.27 -15.44 0.35
N MET A 137 -9.48 -16.64 0.89
CA MET A 137 -8.42 -17.52 1.39
C MET A 137 -7.93 -18.53 0.34
N HIS A 138 -8.55 -18.61 -0.84
CA HIS A 138 -8.23 -19.61 -1.87
C HIS A 138 -6.79 -19.56 -2.40
N ALA A 139 -6.09 -18.43 -2.27
CA ALA A 139 -4.70 -18.25 -2.69
C ALA A 139 -3.72 -18.14 -1.50
N THR A 140 -4.18 -18.32 -0.27
CA THR A 140 -3.35 -18.24 0.93
C THR A 140 -2.54 -19.53 1.08
N PRO A 141 -1.22 -19.48 1.28
CA PRO A 141 -0.43 -20.69 1.53
C PRO A 141 -0.93 -21.42 2.78
N PRO A 142 -0.82 -22.76 2.82
CA PRO A 142 -0.92 -23.50 4.07
C PRO A 142 0.31 -23.12 4.90
N GLY A 143 0.14 -22.15 5.80
CA GLY A 143 1.20 -21.69 6.70
C GLY A 143 1.80 -22.80 7.55
#